data_AF-A0A7H4P5W6-F1
#
_entry.id   AF-A0A7H4P5W6-F1
#
_cell.length_a   1.000
_cell.length_b   1.000
_cell.length_c   1.000
_cell.angle_alpha   90.00
_cell.angle_beta   90.00
_cell.angle_gamma   90.00
#
_symmetry.space_group_name_H-M   'P 1'
#
loop_
_entity.id
_entity.type
_entity.pdbx_description
1 polymer ?
#
loop_
_entity_poly.entity_id
_entity_poly.type
_entity_poly.pdbx_seq_one_letter_code
_entity_poly.pdbx_strand_id
1 'polypeptide(L)' 'MKEFGITAPLDLAMFIAQMGHESGGFTRLVENLNYAAENLVPKFGKHRITAQQAAALGKNGNTIS' A
#
# COMPACT_ATOMS: atom_id res chain seq x y z
N MET A 1 17.59 -3.63 -13.38
CA MET A 1 17.23 -4.97 -13.91
C MET A 1 18.47 -5.78 -14.24
N LYS A 2 19.31 -5.34 -15.19
CA LYS A 2 20.60 -6.00 -15.52
C LYS A 2 21.53 -6.20 -14.32
N GLU A 3 21.64 -5.19 -13.47
CA GLU A 3 22.38 -5.23 -12.19
C GLU A 3 21.86 -6.31 -11.22
N PHE A 4 20.56 -6.63 -11.30
CA PHE A 4 19.89 -7.63 -10.47
C PHE A 4 19.69 -8.96 -11.22
N GLY A 5 20.37 -9.16 -12.35
CA GLY A 5 20.28 -10.38 -13.15
C GLY A 5 18.98 -10.57 -13.94
N ILE A 6 18.01 -9.65 -13.81
CA ILE A 6 16.74 -9.75 -14.51
C ILE A 6 16.94 -9.16 -15.93
N THR A 7 17.09 -10.03 -16.91
CA THR A 7 17.54 -9.65 -18.27
C THR A 7 16.68 -10.21 -19.40
N ALA A 8 15.93 -11.29 -19.16
CA ALA A 8 15.01 -11.82 -20.14
C ALA A 8 13.89 -10.80 -20.43
N PRO A 9 13.49 -10.59 -21.70
CA PRO A 9 12.44 -9.64 -22.05
C PRO A 9 11.11 -9.89 -21.33
N LEU A 10 10.75 -11.17 -21.12
CA LEU A 10 9.53 -11.56 -20.40
C LEU A 10 9.59 -11.14 -18.92
N ASP A 11 10.71 -11.38 -18.25
CA ASP A 11 10.87 -11.02 -16.84
C ASP A 11 10.87 -9.51 -16.64
N LEU A 12 11.43 -8.75 -17.60
CA LEU A 12 11.34 -7.29 -17.62
C LEU A 12 9.91 -6.80 -17.78
N ALA A 13 9.14 -7.40 -18.70
CA ALA A 13 7.74 -7.05 -18.89
C ALA A 13 6.92 -7.36 -17.62
N MET A 14 7.11 -8.53 -17.01
CA MET A 14 6.45 -8.89 -15.75
C MET A 14 6.82 -7.96 -14.60
N PHE A 15 8.11 -7.63 -14.46
CA PHE A 15 8.58 -6.70 -13.43
C PHE A 15 7.95 -5.32 -13.58
N ILE A 16 7.96 -4.76 -14.80
CA ILE A 16 7.34 -3.45 -15.07
C ILE A 16 5.83 -3.49 -14.82
N ALA A 17 5.14 -4.55 -15.27
CA ALA A 17 3.71 -4.70 -15.06
C ALA A 17 3.35 -4.74 -13.57
N GLN A 18 4.10 -5.52 -12.78
CA GLN A 18 3.90 -5.62 -11.33
C GLN A 18 4.19 -4.30 -10.63
N MET A 19 5.33 -3.68 -10.90
CA MET A 19 5.66 -2.38 -10.32
C MET A 19 4.61 -1.32 -10.70
N GLY A 20 4.15 -1.31 -11.94
CA GLY A 20 3.08 -0.43 -12.39
C GLY A 20 1.76 -0.67 -11.64
N HIS A 21 1.37 -1.93 -11.41
CA HIS A 21 0.15 -2.25 -10.67
C HIS A 21 0.24 -1.80 -9.21
N GLU A 22 1.29 -2.23 -8.50
CA GLU A 22 1.44 -2.02 -7.06
C GLU A 22 1.71 -0.56 -6.67
N SER A 23 2.32 0.22 -7.57
CA SER A 23 2.60 1.65 -7.36
C SER A 23 1.52 2.58 -7.92
N GLY A 24 0.43 2.05 -8.47
CA GLY A 24 -0.62 2.85 -9.12
C GLY A 24 -0.09 3.63 -10.34
N GLY A 25 0.72 2.98 -11.17
CA GLY A 25 1.35 3.56 -12.35
C GLY A 25 2.56 4.43 -12.03
N PHE A 26 3.38 4.04 -11.05
CA PHE A 26 4.56 4.77 -10.57
C PHE A 26 4.24 6.13 -9.93
N THR A 27 3.00 6.32 -9.47
CA THR A 27 2.55 7.57 -8.83
C THR A 27 2.70 7.52 -7.31
N ARG A 28 2.90 6.33 -6.74
CA ARG A 28 2.96 6.11 -5.30
C ARG A 28 4.18 5.30 -4.89
N LEU A 29 5.04 5.91 -4.08
CA LEU A 29 6.26 5.28 -3.55
C LEU A 29 6.14 4.85 -2.09
N VAL A 30 5.08 5.30 -1.39
CA VAL A 30 4.83 4.99 0.01
C VAL A 30 3.41 4.46 0.15
N GLU A 31 3.27 3.32 0.82
CA GLU A 31 1.96 2.86 1.26
C GLU A 31 1.41 3.87 2.28
N ASN A 32 0.48 4.73 1.86
CA ASN A 32 -0.29 5.54 2.80
C ASN A 32 -1.50 4.70 3.29
N LEU A 33 -1.56 4.56 4.62
CA LEU A 33 -2.60 3.94 5.44
C LEU A 33 -3.94 4.70 5.39
N ASN A 34 -4.36 5.14 4.19
CA ASN A 34 -5.58 5.91 3.96
C ASN A 34 -6.83 5.03 3.99
N TYR A 35 -6.90 4.10 4.93
CA TYR A 35 -8.07 3.29 5.18
C TYR A 35 -8.94 4.01 6.22
N ALA A 36 -10.26 3.89 6.09
CA ALA A 36 -11.16 4.27 7.19
C ALA A 36 -10.78 3.49 8.45
N ALA A 37 -10.90 4.11 9.63
CA ALA A 37 -10.54 3.49 10.91
C ALA A 37 -11.20 2.10 11.10
N GLU A 38 -12.45 1.98 10.66
CA GLU A 38 -13.25 0.74 10.71
C GLU A 38 -12.65 -0.40 9.87
N ASN A 39 -11.90 -0.08 8.81
CA ASN A 39 -11.33 -1.04 7.88
C ASN A 39 -9.89 -1.45 8.24
N LEU A 40 -9.22 -0.74 9.15
CA LEU A 40 -7.84 -1.03 9.51
C LEU A 40 -7.70 -2.35 10.31
N VAL A 41 -8.57 -2.58 11.30
CA VAL A 41 -8.50 -3.81 12.12
C VAL A 41 -8.85 -5.07 11.30
N PRO A 42 -9.89 -5.09 10.45
CA PRO A 42 -10.17 -6.22 9.57
C PRO A 42 -9.06 -6.49 8.55
N LYS A 43 -8.39 -5.44 8.04
CA LYS A 43 -7.38 -5.56 6.98
C LYS A 43 -6.01 -6.03 7.49
N PHE A 44 -5.57 -5.53 8.65
CA PHE A 44 -4.23 -5.80 9.19
C PHE A 44 -4.25 -6.77 10.39
N GLY A 45 -5.42 -7.02 10.97
CA GLY A 45 -5.59 -7.87 12.14
C GLY A 45 -5.23 -7.18 13.46
N LYS A 46 -5.93 -7.56 14.54
CA LYS A 46 -5.76 -6.97 15.89
C LYS A 46 -4.34 -7.09 16.46
N HIS A 47 -3.56 -8.05 15.98
CA HIS A 47 -2.17 -8.28 16.41
C HIS A 47 -1.17 -7.29 15.78
N ARG A 48 -1.54 -6.62 14.69
CA ARG A 48 -0.70 -5.57 14.05
C ARG A 48 -1.23 -4.17 14.30
N ILE A 49 -2.55 -4.00 14.32
CA ILE A 49 -3.21 -2.71 14.56
C ILE A 49 -4.35 -2.93 15.55
N THR A 50 -4.23 -2.36 16.74
CA THR A 50 -5.32 -2.37 17.72
C THR A 50 -6.45 -1.44 17.29
N ALA A 51 -7.65 -1.60 17.85
CA ALA A 51 -8.78 -0.70 17.56
C ALA A 51 -8.47 0.77 17.91
N GLN A 52 -7.69 1.00 18.97
CA GLN A 52 -7.24 2.34 19.36
C GLN A 52 -6.26 2.92 18.33
N GLN A 53 -5.30 2.12 17.84
CA GLN A 53 -4.38 2.54 16.78
C GLN A 53 -5.12 2.77 15.45
N ALA A 54 -6.13 1.96 15.14
CA ALA A 54 -6.97 2.14 13.98
C ALA A 54 -7.78 3.45 14.04
N ALA A 55 -8.29 3.83 15.22
CA ALA A 55 -8.97 5.12 15.40
C ALA A 55 -8.01 6.33 15.27
N ALA A 56 -6.74 6.16 15.63
CA ALA A 56 -5.72 7.21 15.53
C ALA A 56 -5.10 7.34 14.12
N LEU A 57 -4.93 6.23 13.41
CA LEU A 57 -4.28 6.16 12.09
C LEU A 57 -5.26 6.14 10.93
N GLY A 58 -6.50 5.72 11.19
CA GLY A 58 -7.56 5.72 10.20
C GLY A 58 -7.84 7.12 9.73
N LYS A 59 -8.22 7.25 8.46
CA LYS A 59 -8.64 8.52 7.89
C LYS A 59 -9.87 9.02 8.63
N ASN A 60 -9.66 9.79 9.69
CA ASN A 60 -10.70 10.60 10.29
C ASN A 60 -11.03 11.67 9.26
N GLY A 61 -12.25 11.62 8.71
CA GLY A 61 -12.86 12.74 8.03
C GLY A 61 -12.98 13.89 9.01
N ASN A 62 -11.89 14.61 9.23
CA ASN A 62 -11.86 15.83 10.00
C ASN A 62 -12.53 16.94 9.18
N THR A 63 -13.82 16.77 8.93
CA THR A 63 -14.75 17.89 8.73
C THR A 63 -15.03 18.41 10.13
N ILE A 64 -14.12 19.26 10.65
CA ILE A 64 -14.53 20.19 11.69
C ILE A 64 -15.35 21.26 10.97
N SER A 65 -16.63 21.36 11.35
CA SER A 65 -17.44 22.56 11.13
C SER A 65 -16.87 23.74 11.88
#